data_AF-A0A519D4E0-F1
#
_entry.id   AF-A0A519D4E0-F1
#
_cell.length_a   1.000
_cell.length_b   1.000
_cell.length_c   1.000
_cell.angle_alpha   90.00
_cell.angle_beta   90.00
_cell.angle_gamma   90.00
#
_symmetry.space_group_name_H-M   'P 1'
#
loop_
_entity.id
_entity.type
_entity.pdbx_description
1 polymer ?
#
loop_
_entity_poly.entity_id
_entity_poly.type
_entity_poly.pdbx_seq_one_letter_code
_entity_poly.pdbx_strand_id
1 'polypeptide(L)'
;MLTKKHTTDSNRKSRAVAYVRVSSKKQAEEGVSVPAQIDKCEAYAIFRDLGLADEDIFIDDGVSAATHLWSRPAGRRMREVIYEQRVGHII
;
A
#
# COMPACT_ATOMS: atom_id res chain seq x y z
N MET A 1 24.15 -5.79 18.40
CA MET A 1 24.23 -5.57 16.95
C MET A 1 23.16 -4.54 16.58
N LEU A 2 23.58 -3.31 16.31
CA LEU A 2 22.70 -2.23 15.89
C LEU A 2 22.41 -2.38 14.39
N THR A 3 21.15 -2.57 14.01
CA THR A 3 20.66 -2.13 12.71
C THR A 3 19.63 -1.05 12.96
N LYS A 4 20.13 0.19 13.06
CA LYS A 4 19.34 1.41 12.94
C LYS A 4 18.62 1.35 11.59
N LYS A 5 17.36 0.89 11.55
CA LYS A 5 16.48 1.18 10.41
C LYS A 5 16.38 2.70 10.35
N HIS A 6 16.72 3.26 9.19
CA HIS A 6 16.75 4.68 8.92
C HIS A 6 15.42 5.34 9.26
N THR A 7 15.32 5.91 10.46
CA THR A 7 14.37 6.97 10.75
C THR A 7 15.06 8.29 10.44
N THR A 8 15.22 8.60 9.16
CA THR A 8 15.53 9.98 8.73
C THR A 8 14.25 10.79 8.88
N ASP A 9 14.16 11.44 10.04
CA ASP A 9 13.05 12.23 10.55
C ASP A 9 13.07 13.66 9.98
N SER A 10 12.93 13.81 8.65
CA SER A 10 13.11 15.14 8.04
C SER A 10 12.14 15.54 6.94
N ASN A 11 10.92 14.97 6.85
CA ASN A 11 9.76 15.61 6.21
C ASN A 11 8.44 14.82 6.37
N ARG A 12 7.87 14.69 7.58
CA ARG A 12 6.59 13.97 7.78
C ARG A 12 5.39 14.78 7.27
N LYS A 13 5.26 14.91 5.94
CA LYS A 13 3.95 14.69 5.32
C LYS A 13 3.39 13.39 5.91
N SER A 14 2.12 13.34 6.32
CA SER A 14 1.61 12.16 7.02
C SER A 14 1.83 10.92 6.13
N ARG A 15 2.71 10.01 6.56
CA ARG A 15 3.07 8.82 5.80
C ARG A 15 1.82 8.01 5.49
N ALA A 16 1.75 7.51 4.27
CA ALA A 16 0.68 6.66 3.78
C ALA A 16 1.23 5.31 3.32
N VAL A 17 0.37 4.31 3.36
CA VAL A 17 0.52 3.04 2.62
C VAL A 17 -0.59 2.96 1.58
N ALA A 18 -0.36 2.25 0.48
CA ALA A 18 -1.38 2.00 -0.53
C ALA A 18 -1.67 0.50 -0.64
N TYR A 19 -2.94 0.13 -0.84
CA TYR A 19 -3.36 -1.25 -1.05
C TYR A 19 -4.07 -1.42 -2.38
N VAL A 20 -3.49 -2.23 -3.27
CA VAL A 20 -4.01 -2.53 -4.60
C VAL A 20 -4.37 -4.00 -4.69
N ARG A 21 -5.49 -4.32 -5.35
CA ARG A 21 -5.95 -5.70 -5.51
C ARG A 21 -6.61 -5.94 -6.85
N VAL A 22 -6.39 -7.12 -7.41
CA VAL A 22 -7.21 -7.70 -8.48
C VAL A 22 -7.66 -9.11 -8.09
N SER A 23 -8.90 -9.49 -8.42
CA SER A 23 -9.47 -10.80 -8.02
C SER A 23 -9.08 -11.95 -8.95
N SER A 24 -8.63 -11.62 -10.15
CA SER A 24 -8.12 -12.59 -11.12
C SER A 24 -7.15 -11.89 -12.06
N LYS A 25 -6.24 -12.67 -12.65
CA LYS A 25 -5.33 -12.18 -13.70
C LYS A 25 -6.10 -11.61 -14.89
N LYS A 26 -7.22 -12.24 -15.25
CA LYS A 26 -8.10 -11.76 -16.33
C LYS A 26 -8.66 -10.35 -16.08
N GLN A 27 -8.96 -10.01 -14.82
CA GLN A 27 -9.40 -8.66 -14.45
C GLN A 27 -8.25 -7.64 -14.37
N ALA A 28 -7.00 -8.07 -14.29
CA ALA A 28 -5.85 -7.17 -14.42
C ALA A 28 -5.67 -6.69 -15.87
N GLU A 29 -6.11 -7.49 -16.83
CA GLU A 29 -6.02 -7.23 -18.27
C GLU A 29 -7.29 -6.54 -18.83
N GLU A 30 -8.49 -6.93 -18.37
CA GLU A 30 -9.78 -6.39 -18.85
C GLU A 30 -10.39 -5.30 -17.94
N GLY A 31 -9.90 -5.15 -16.70
CA GLY A 31 -10.38 -4.17 -15.70
C GLY A 31 -9.45 -2.98 -15.52
N VAL A 32 -9.52 -2.31 -14.35
CA VAL A 32 -8.50 -1.33 -13.97
C VAL A 32 -7.24 -2.10 -13.57
N SER A 33 -6.22 -2.04 -14.43
CA SER A 33 -4.94 -2.73 -14.22
C SER A 33 -4.28 -2.32 -12.91
N VAL A 34 -3.41 -3.17 -12.37
CA VAL A 34 -2.62 -2.86 -11.17
C VAL A 34 -1.84 -1.54 -11.33
N PRO A 35 -1.11 -1.29 -12.44
CA PRO A 35 -0.45 -0.01 -12.66
C PRO A 35 -1.41 1.19 -12.59
N ALA A 36 -2.56 1.12 -13.25
CA ALA A 36 -3.54 2.21 -13.23
C ALA A 36 -4.17 2.45 -11.84
N GLN A 37 -4.18 1.44 -10.96
CA GLN A 37 -4.57 1.62 -9.56
C GLN A 37 -3.45 2.28 -8.75
N ILE A 38 -2.19 1.90 -8.98
CA ILE A 38 -1.01 2.51 -8.35
C ILE A 38 -0.92 4.00 -8.71
N ASP A 39 -1.05 4.35 -10.00
CA ASP A 39 -1.02 5.75 -10.47
C ASP A 39 -2.08 6.60 -9.74
N LYS A 40 -3.26 6.03 -9.46
CA LYS A 40 -4.31 6.72 -8.70
C LYS A 40 -3.96 6.88 -7.22
N CYS A 41 -3.34 5.87 -6.61
CA CYS A 41 -2.86 5.96 -5.23
C CYS A 41 -1.79 7.05 -5.09
N GLU A 42 -0.84 7.11 -6.01
CA GLU A 42 0.21 8.14 -6.06
C GLU A 42 -0.37 9.54 -6.29
N ALA A 43 -1.26 9.70 -7.28
CA ALA A 43 -1.92 10.97 -7.53
C ALA A 43 -2.72 11.46 -6.31
N TYR A 44 -3.40 10.55 -5.61
CA TYR A 44 -4.10 10.88 -4.37
C TYR A 44 -3.12 11.27 -3.25
N ALA A 45 -2.01 10.55 -3.08
CA ALA A 45 -0.98 10.89 -2.11
C ALA A 45 -0.41 12.29 -2.36
N ILE A 46 -0.10 12.62 -3.61
CA ILE A 46 0.36 13.96 -4.02
C ILE A 46 -0.71 15.02 -3.70
N PHE A 47 -1.97 14.78 -4.11
CA PHE A 47 -3.08 15.69 -3.87
C PHE A 47 -3.31 15.98 -2.38
N ARG A 48 -3.09 14.97 -1.53
CA ARG A 48 -3.30 15.05 -0.08
C ARG A 48 -2.05 15.44 0.71
N ASP A 49 -0.96 15.75 0.02
CA ASP A 49 0.34 16.05 0.63
C ASP A 49 0.81 14.93 1.58
N LEU A 50 0.69 13.67 1.13
CA LEU A 50 1.10 12.46 1.86
C LEU A 50 2.42 11.93 1.33
N GLY A 51 3.21 11.29 2.20
CA GLY A 51 4.40 10.54 1.80
C GLY A 51 4.03 9.08 1.53
N LEU A 52 4.03 8.67 0.26
CA LEU A 52 3.84 7.28 -0.17
C LEU A 52 5.13 6.81 -0.85
N ALA A 53 5.84 5.86 -0.23
CA ALA A 53 7.04 5.26 -0.81
C ALA A 53 6.68 3.99 -1.60
N ASP A 54 7.50 3.61 -2.58
CA ASP A 54 7.28 2.41 -3.40
C ASP A 54 7.19 1.13 -2.54
N GLU A 55 7.99 1.03 -1.47
CA GLU A 55 7.93 -0.09 -0.53
C GLU A 55 6.65 -0.14 0.33
N ASP A 56 5.89 0.96 0.37
CA ASP A 56 4.63 1.10 1.10
C ASP A 56 3.40 0.82 0.20
N ILE A 57 3.62 0.31 -1.02
CA ILE A 57 2.58 -0.13 -1.96
C ILE A 57 2.42 -1.66 -1.88
N PHE A 58 1.24 -2.12 -1.44
CA PHE A 58 0.93 -3.52 -1.20
C PHE A 58 -0.04 -4.04 -2.26
N ILE A 59 0.38 -5.06 -3.01
CA ILE A 59 -0.38 -5.58 -4.15
C ILE A 59 -0.79 -7.04 -3.89
N ASP A 60 -2.09 -7.31 -3.98
CA ASP A 60 -2.64 -8.66 -4.04
C ASP A 60 -3.21 -8.95 -5.45
N ASP A 61 -2.47 -9.76 -6.23
CA ASP A 61 -2.92 -10.25 -7.53
C ASP A 61 -3.58 -11.64 -7.39
N GLY A 62 -4.80 -11.79 -7.92
CA GLY A 62 -5.57 -13.03 -7.89
C GLY A 62 -6.25 -13.31 -6.54
N VAL A 63 -6.56 -12.28 -5.74
CA VAL A 63 -7.16 -12.46 -4.41
C VAL A 63 -8.60 -11.95 -4.39
N SER A 64 -9.53 -12.80 -3.95
CA SER A 64 -10.95 -12.46 -3.84
C SER A 64 -11.21 -11.28 -2.92
N ALA A 65 -12.15 -10.41 -3.32
CA ALA A 65 -12.66 -9.34 -2.46
C ALA A 65 -13.37 -9.87 -1.21
N ALA A 66 -13.95 -11.07 -1.27
CA ALA A 66 -14.63 -11.72 -0.15
C ALA A 66 -13.67 -12.14 0.97
N THR A 67 -12.38 -12.32 0.66
CA THR A 67 -11.35 -12.57 1.68
C THR A 67 -11.15 -11.29 2.50
N HIS A 68 -11.27 -11.38 3.82
CA HIS A 68 -11.01 -10.25 4.72
C HIS A 68 -9.60 -9.66 4.53
N LEU A 69 -9.46 -8.33 4.54
CA LEU A 69 -8.21 -7.62 4.18
C LEU A 69 -6.98 -8.15 4.92
N TRP A 70 -7.06 -8.31 6.24
CA TRP A 70 -5.93 -8.79 7.06
C TRP A 70 -5.60 -10.28 6.87
N SER A 71 -6.47 -11.02 6.18
CA SER A 71 -6.25 -12.41 5.82
C SER A 71 -5.62 -12.57 4.44
N ARG A 72 -5.52 -11.49 3.65
CA ARG A 72 -4.88 -11.50 2.33
C ARG A 72 -3.36 -11.38 2.46
N PRO A 73 -2.56 -11.97 1.55
CA PRO A 73 -1.10 -11.97 1.67
C PRO A 73 -0.48 -10.58 1.81
N ALA A 74 -0.80 -9.64 0.90
CA ALA A 74 -0.27 -8.28 0.96
C ALA A 74 -0.96 -7.44 2.03
N GLY A 75 -2.28 -7.60 2.20
CA GLY A 75 -3.02 -6.95 3.28
C GLY A 75 -2.45 -7.27 4.67
N ARG A 76 -2.03 -8.52 4.91
CA ARG A 76 -1.36 -8.91 6.17
C ARG A 76 -0.04 -8.18 6.38
N ARG A 77 0.83 -8.12 5.36
CA ARG A 77 2.10 -7.38 5.45
C ARG A 77 1.86 -5.88 5.69
N MET A 78 0.87 -5.31 5.02
CA MET A 78 0.47 -3.92 5.23
C MET A 78 0.04 -3.67 6.67
N ARG A 79 -0.74 -4.59 7.25
CA ARG A 79 -1.14 -4.53 8.67
C ARG A 79 0.09 -4.40 9.57
N GLU A 80 1.06 -5.28 9.41
CA GLU A 80 2.28 -5.28 10.22
C GLU A 80 2.97 -3.91 10.15
N VAL A 81 3.12 -3.35 8.95
CA VAL A 81 3.71 -2.01 8.76
C VAL A 81 2.89 -0.91 9.44
N ILE A 82 1.55 -0.92 9.30
CA ILE A 82 0.68 0.09 9.92
C ILE A 82 0.84 0.08 11.44
N TYR A 83 0.78 -1.10 12.06
CA TYR A 83 0.80 -1.23 13.51
C TYR A 83 2.20 -1.00 14.10
N GLU A 84 3.25 -1.55 13.47
CA GLU A 84 4.62 -1.43 13.97
C GLU A 84 5.21 -0.03 13.76
N GLN A 85 4.91 0.58 12.61
CA GLN A 85 5.52 1.84 12.20
C GLN A 85 4.57 3.04 12.35
N ARG A 86 3.38 2.80 12.92
CA ARG A 86 2.36 3.82 13.25
C ARG A 86 2.00 4.68 12.04
N VAL A 87 1.67 4.03 10.92
CA VAL A 87 1.22 4.72 9.70
C VAL A 87 -0.18 5.29 9.93
N GLY A 88 -0.37 6.58 9.61
CA GLY A 88 -1.61 7.32 9.87
C GLY A 88 -2.59 7.35 8.69
N HIS A 89 -2.20 6.87 7.51
CA HIS A 89 -3.03 6.92 6.31
C HIS A 89 -2.93 5.62 5.50
N ILE A 90 -4.06 5.15 5.00
CA ILE A 90 -4.17 4.02 4.08
C ILE A 90 -4.93 4.52 2.86
N ILE A 91 -4.37 4.24 1.68
CA ILE A 91 -4.94 4.56 0.37
C ILE A 91 -5.45 3.25 -0.25
#